data_AF-A0A4R9WY94-F1
#
_entry.id   AF-A0A4R9WY94-F1
#
_cell.length_a   1.000
_cell.length_b   1.000
_cell.length_c   1.000
_cell.angle_alpha   90.00
_cell.angle_beta   90.00
_cell.angle_gamma   90.00
#
_symmetry.space_group_name_H-M   'P 1'
#
loop_
_entity.id
_entity.type
_entity.pdbx_description
1 polymer ?
#
loop_
_entity_poly.entity_id
_entity_poly.type
_entity_poly.pdbx_seq_one_letter_code
_entity_poly.pdbx_strand_id
1 'polypeptide(L)'
;MRSSRCHFVARLNLFGVRAGEWPLTANGFERREGPEPNRVPPLGLGGSAALFGAGALLLFLTTRVAVPAFVSATGAETVVMWFLAASIVLFGPLLLMAALLLYRERRPGRLGSLGARLWLRPMNGGDWLWGVGGLAAVGVLTGGIGAALRMLQDGKNLHPTFMAFEPLGPGRYWILSAWLPFVVLNIVGEEFVWRGVALPRQEVAFGRRAWLVNGILWLLFHAAFPWQVLLTLVPITLLLPYVVQRRRSTWAGIVIHAGFGAMGFLVLAFGLA
;
A
#
# COMPACT_ATOMS: atom_id res chain seq x y z
N MET A 1 30.01 39.13 -42.94
CA MET A 1 29.07 40.25 -42.68
C MET A 1 27.78 39.96 -43.43
N ARG A 2 26.63 40.03 -42.73
CA ARG A 2 25.23 40.32 -43.16
C ARG A 2 24.70 39.74 -44.49
N SER A 3 23.44 39.36 -44.68
CA SER A 3 22.26 39.14 -43.83
C SER A 3 21.10 38.78 -44.78
N SER A 4 20.25 37.84 -44.38
CA SER A 4 18.77 37.93 -44.42
C SER A 4 17.99 38.02 -45.75
N ARG A 5 17.02 37.09 -45.91
CA ARG A 5 15.54 37.30 -45.84
C ARG A 5 14.85 35.98 -46.21
N CYS A 6 14.22 35.28 -45.26
CA CYS A 6 12.79 35.40 -44.90
C CYS A 6 11.85 35.34 -46.11
N HIS A 7 11.18 34.20 -46.29
CA HIS A 7 9.74 34.20 -46.58
C HIS A 7 9.03 33.15 -45.72
N PHE A 8 8.03 33.68 -45.03
CA PHE A 8 7.17 33.12 -44.02
C PHE A 8 5.93 32.55 -44.72
N VAL A 9 5.60 31.28 -44.49
CA VAL A 9 4.24 30.78 -44.65
C VAL A 9 3.87 30.08 -43.35
N ALA A 10 3.03 30.76 -42.58
CA ALA A 10 2.44 30.24 -41.36
C ALA A 10 1.50 29.07 -41.68
N ARG A 11 1.66 27.97 -40.93
CA ARG A 11 0.55 27.09 -40.57
C ARG A 11 0.51 27.02 -39.05
N LEU A 12 -0.49 27.67 -38.46
CA LEU A 12 -0.92 27.38 -37.10
C LEU A 12 -1.38 25.91 -37.07
N ASN A 13 -0.67 25.10 -36.30
CA ASN A 13 -1.12 23.76 -35.92
C ASN A 13 -1.54 23.83 -34.46
N LEU A 14 -2.81 24.16 -34.22
CA LEU A 14 -3.37 24.36 -32.88
C LEU A 14 -3.59 23.05 -32.10
N PHE A 15 -3.33 21.90 -32.70
CA PHE A 15 -3.24 20.60 -32.02
C PHE A 15 -2.17 19.76 -32.72
N GLY A 16 -0.95 19.80 -32.20
CA GLY A 16 0.20 19.04 -32.73
C GLY A 16 0.09 17.54 -32.49
N VAL A 17 -0.86 16.87 -33.14
CA VAL A 17 -0.93 15.41 -33.19
C VAL A 17 -0.61 14.99 -34.62
N ARG A 18 0.59 14.45 -34.83
CA ARG A 18 0.89 13.68 -36.05
C ARG A 18 0.18 12.33 -35.94
N ALA A 19 -0.68 12.03 -36.89
CA ALA A 19 -1.16 10.67 -37.11
C ALA A 19 0.04 9.81 -37.53
N GLY A 20 0.51 8.92 -36.64
CA GLY A 20 1.59 7.98 -36.96
C GLY A 20 2.59 7.65 -35.86
N GLU A 21 2.55 8.30 -34.70
CA GLU A 21 3.48 7.99 -33.60
C GLU A 21 2.75 7.36 -32.41
N TRP A 22 2.32 6.12 -32.57
CA TRP A 22 2.24 5.20 -31.44
C TRP A 22 3.40 4.22 -31.58
N PRO A 23 4.53 4.43 -30.88
CA PRO A 23 5.40 3.31 -30.60
C PRO A 23 4.67 2.47 -29.55
N LEU A 24 3.81 1.56 -30.00
CA LEU A 24 3.65 0.27 -29.33
C LEU A 24 4.97 -0.50 -29.53
N THR A 25 6.07 0.04 -29.01
CA THR A 25 7.28 -0.75 -28.85
C THR A 25 6.98 -1.79 -27.79
N ALA A 26 7.31 -3.04 -28.08
CA ALA A 26 7.13 -4.22 -27.23
C ALA A 26 7.81 -4.14 -25.84
N ASN A 27 8.36 -2.99 -25.46
CA ASN A 27 9.10 -2.74 -24.21
C ASN A 27 8.23 -2.21 -23.04
N GLY A 28 6.90 -2.11 -23.20
CA GLY A 28 5.99 -1.73 -22.10
C GLY A 28 5.88 -2.78 -20.98
N PHE A 29 6.32 -4.01 -21.25
CA PHE A 29 6.25 -5.18 -20.36
C PHE A 29 7.53 -5.45 -19.57
N GLU A 30 8.64 -4.78 -19.91
CA GLU A 30 9.91 -4.99 -19.24
C GLU A 30 9.92 -4.42 -17.82
N ARG A 31 10.80 -4.99 -16.99
CA ARG A 31 11.03 -4.56 -15.61
C ARG A 31 11.50 -3.11 -15.66
N ARG A 32 10.81 -2.17 -15.00
CA ARG A 32 11.23 -0.76 -15.03
C ARG A 32 12.64 -0.68 -14.46
N GLU A 33 13.59 -0.22 -15.27
CA GLU A 33 14.96 0.02 -14.79
C GLU A 33 14.88 1.02 -13.64
N GLY A 34 15.33 0.58 -12.47
CA GLY A 34 15.35 1.41 -11.28
C GLY A 34 16.39 2.52 -11.46
N PRO A 35 16.34 3.60 -10.66
CA PRO A 35 17.55 4.40 -10.50
C PRO A 35 18.71 3.45 -10.14
N GLU A 36 19.88 3.65 -10.77
CA GLU A 36 21.14 2.92 -10.54
C GLU A 36 21.23 2.38 -9.11
N PRO A 37 21.49 1.07 -8.89
CA PRO A 37 21.54 0.45 -7.58
C PRO A 37 22.78 0.94 -6.83
N ASN A 38 22.72 2.16 -6.36
CA ASN A 38 23.79 2.76 -5.60
C ASN A 38 23.20 3.67 -4.53
N ARG A 39 23.43 3.28 -3.26
CA ARG A 39 23.28 4.07 -2.01
C ARG A 39 22.04 3.86 -1.15
N VAL A 40 21.28 2.75 -1.30
CA VAL A 40 20.26 2.35 -0.30
C VAL A 40 20.90 1.36 0.70
N PRO A 41 20.87 1.61 2.03
CA PRO A 41 21.36 0.68 3.03
C PRO A 41 20.58 -0.65 2.99
N PRO A 42 21.26 -1.81 3.06
CA PRO A 42 20.57 -3.10 3.09
C PRO A 42 19.78 -3.26 4.39
N LEU A 43 18.60 -3.90 4.28
CA LEU A 43 17.82 -4.36 5.43
C LEU A 43 17.79 -5.89 5.42
N GLY A 44 18.76 -6.49 6.12
CA GLY A 44 18.83 -7.95 6.30
C GLY A 44 17.71 -8.50 7.18
N LEU A 45 17.79 -9.79 7.53
CA LEU A 45 16.70 -10.48 8.21
C LEU A 45 16.45 -9.93 9.62
N GLY A 46 17.51 -9.68 10.40
CA GLY A 46 17.38 -9.12 11.75
C GLY A 46 16.73 -7.73 11.76
N GLY A 47 17.17 -6.83 10.86
CA GLY A 47 16.57 -5.51 10.72
C GLY A 47 15.12 -5.56 10.21
N SER A 48 14.82 -6.49 9.28
CA SER A 48 13.46 -6.71 8.79
C SER A 48 12.56 -7.24 9.91
N ALA A 49 13.01 -8.23 10.67
CA ALA A 49 12.27 -8.79 11.80
C ALA A 49 12.03 -7.73 12.89
N ALA A 50 13.02 -6.90 13.21
CA ALA A 50 12.86 -5.80 14.17
C ALA A 50 11.83 -4.77 13.69
N LEU A 51 11.88 -4.37 12.41
CA LEU A 51 10.99 -3.39 11.83
C LEU A 51 9.52 -3.87 11.81
N PHE A 52 9.27 -5.05 11.24
CA PHE A 52 7.94 -5.62 11.16
C PHE A 52 7.43 -6.10 12.52
N GLY A 53 8.32 -6.63 13.37
CA GLY A 53 7.99 -7.05 14.73
C GLY A 53 7.60 -5.88 15.63
N ALA A 54 8.28 -4.73 15.52
CA ALA A 54 7.86 -3.49 16.20
C ALA A 54 6.47 -3.05 15.70
N GLY A 55 6.23 -3.08 14.38
CA GLY A 55 4.89 -2.82 13.82
C GLY A 55 3.84 -3.79 14.36
N ALA A 56 4.14 -5.09 14.42
CA ALA A 56 3.23 -6.11 14.93
C ALA A 56 2.90 -5.88 16.41
N LEU A 57 3.90 -5.50 17.21
CA LEU A 57 3.71 -5.13 18.61
C LEU A 57 2.83 -3.89 18.73
N LEU A 58 3.07 -2.85 17.93
CA LEU A 58 2.22 -1.65 17.92
C LEU A 58 0.78 -1.97 17.50
N LEU A 59 0.57 -2.85 16.52
CA LEU A 59 -0.75 -3.31 16.11
C LEU A 59 -1.43 -4.11 17.22
N PHE A 60 -0.68 -4.98 17.91
CA PHE A 60 -1.18 -5.72 19.07
C PHE A 60 -1.61 -4.77 20.19
N LEU A 61 -0.77 -3.80 20.56
CA LEU A 61 -1.10 -2.79 21.56
C LEU A 61 -2.30 -1.95 21.14
N THR A 62 -2.38 -1.59 19.86
CA THR A 62 -3.52 -0.84 19.32
C THR A 62 -4.82 -1.63 19.50
N THR A 63 -4.85 -2.90 19.07
CA THR A 63 -6.06 -3.73 19.09
C THR A 63 -6.46 -4.21 20.49
N ARG A 64 -5.49 -4.50 21.38
CA ARG A 64 -5.74 -5.09 22.70
C ARG A 64 -5.78 -4.07 23.84
N VAL A 65 -5.19 -2.89 23.66
CA VAL A 65 -5.07 -1.89 24.74
C VAL A 65 -5.70 -0.56 24.32
N ALA A 66 -5.21 0.05 23.24
CA ALA A 66 -5.62 1.41 22.89
C ALA A 66 -7.10 1.51 22.50
N VAL A 67 -7.60 0.61 21.65
CA VAL A 67 -9.03 0.62 21.25
C VAL A 67 -9.95 0.41 22.46
N PRO A 68 -9.79 -0.64 23.29
CA PRO A 68 -10.62 -0.81 24.49
C PRO A 68 -10.54 0.37 25.46
N ALA A 69 -9.34 0.93 25.67
CA ALA A 69 -9.16 2.09 26.55
C ALA A 69 -9.91 3.33 26.03
N PHE A 70 -9.85 3.59 24.72
CA PHE A 70 -10.53 4.74 24.10
C PHE A 70 -12.04 4.57 24.11
N VAL A 71 -12.54 3.36 23.83
CA VAL A 71 -13.98 3.05 23.93
C VAL A 71 -14.46 3.23 25.37
N SER A 72 -13.74 2.70 26.37
CA SER A 72 -14.09 2.83 27.79
C SER A 72 -14.10 4.30 28.26
N ALA A 73 -13.15 5.11 27.78
CA ALA A 73 -13.03 6.51 28.16
C ALA A 73 -14.08 7.43 27.51
N THR A 74 -14.55 7.11 26.29
CA THR A 74 -15.40 8.00 25.50
C THR A 74 -16.84 7.51 25.33
N GLY A 75 -17.09 6.21 25.46
CA GLY A 75 -18.35 5.57 25.09
C GLY A 75 -18.63 5.58 23.58
N ALA A 76 -17.68 6.02 22.74
CA ALA A 76 -17.87 6.12 21.31
C ALA A 76 -17.76 4.76 20.60
N GLU A 77 -18.26 4.71 19.36
CA GLU A 77 -18.24 3.48 18.56
C GLU A 77 -16.82 2.91 18.37
N THR A 78 -16.68 1.59 18.55
CA THR A 78 -15.41 0.87 18.47
C THR A 78 -14.64 1.15 17.19
N VAL A 79 -15.32 1.22 16.05
CA VAL A 79 -14.69 1.49 14.75
C VAL A 79 -14.05 2.87 14.66
N VAL A 80 -14.68 3.88 15.24
CA VAL A 80 -14.15 5.26 15.25
C VAL A 80 -12.94 5.33 16.18
N MET A 81 -13.01 4.64 17.32
CA MET A 81 -11.88 4.51 18.23
C MET A 81 -10.74 3.70 17.60
N TRP A 82 -11.02 2.72 16.76
CA TRP A 82 -10.03 2.03 15.93
C TRP A 82 -9.32 2.98 14.97
N PHE A 83 -10.06 3.82 14.24
CA PHE A 83 -9.45 4.82 13.35
C PHE A 83 -8.50 5.74 14.09
N LEU A 84 -8.92 6.24 15.25
CA LEU A 84 -8.11 7.14 16.08
C LEU A 84 -6.89 6.43 16.68
N ALA A 85 -7.11 5.28 17.33
CA ALA A 85 -6.06 4.52 17.99
C ALA A 85 -4.99 4.05 17.00
N ALA A 86 -5.39 3.48 15.87
CA ALA A 86 -4.44 3.06 14.84
C ALA A 86 -3.70 4.26 14.22
N SER A 87 -4.35 5.41 14.04
CA SER A 87 -3.66 6.61 13.56
C SER A 87 -2.54 7.06 14.49
N ILE A 88 -2.79 7.06 15.80
CA ILE A 88 -1.86 7.61 16.79
C ILE A 88 -0.83 6.56 17.23
N VAL A 89 -1.26 5.36 17.60
CA VAL A 89 -0.41 4.34 18.25
C VAL A 89 0.35 3.51 17.24
N LEU A 90 -0.23 3.26 16.07
CA LEU A 90 0.39 2.43 15.03
C LEU A 90 1.05 3.28 13.95
N PHE A 91 0.26 4.05 13.19
CA PHE A 91 0.76 4.74 12.00
C PHE A 91 1.67 5.92 12.33
N GLY A 92 1.38 6.70 13.38
CA GLY A 92 2.22 7.80 13.84
C GLY A 92 3.69 7.37 14.05
N PRO A 93 3.97 6.40 14.95
CA PRO A 93 5.33 5.91 15.18
C PRO A 93 5.98 5.28 13.94
N LEU A 94 5.23 4.51 13.14
CA LEU A 94 5.77 3.88 11.93
C LEU A 94 6.19 4.93 10.88
N LEU A 95 5.38 5.95 10.66
CA LEU A 95 5.70 7.03 9.73
C LEU A 95 6.83 7.91 10.23
N LEU A 96 6.88 8.20 11.53
CA LEU A 96 8.00 8.92 12.15
C LEU A 96 9.30 8.13 11.95
N MET A 97 9.30 6.84 12.23
CA MET A 97 10.47 5.98 12.03
C MET A 97 10.88 5.93 10.55
N ALA A 98 9.94 5.80 9.63
CA ALA A 98 10.22 5.83 8.19
C ALA A 98 10.84 7.17 7.75
N ALA A 99 10.32 8.29 8.25
CA ALA A 99 10.85 9.63 8.01
C ALA A 99 12.29 9.78 8.57
N LEU A 100 12.54 9.30 9.79
CA LEU A 100 13.88 9.31 10.40
C LEU A 100 14.87 8.45 9.62
N LEU A 101 14.48 7.26 9.17
CA LEU A 101 15.33 6.41 8.34
C LEU A 101 15.68 7.09 7.02
N LEU A 102 14.71 7.72 6.36
CA LEU A 102 14.95 8.47 5.12
C LEU A 102 15.81 9.72 5.36
N TYR A 103 15.63 10.40 6.48
CA TYR A 103 16.47 11.54 6.87
C TYR A 103 17.93 11.11 7.05
N ARG A 104 18.18 9.99 7.74
CA ARG A 104 19.54 9.45 7.93
C ARG A 104 20.22 8.99 6.63
N GLU A 105 19.44 8.68 5.60
CA GLU A 105 19.96 8.37 4.26
C GLU A 105 20.40 9.62 3.48
N ARG A 106 19.93 10.82 3.86
CA ARG A 106 20.34 12.10 3.26
C ARG A 106 21.77 12.46 3.64
N ARG A 107 22.74 11.79 3.00
CA ARG A 107 24.09 12.35 2.88
C ARG A 107 24.13 13.33 1.68
N PRO A 108 24.82 14.48 1.81
CA PRO A 108 25.01 15.40 0.69
C PRO A 108 25.55 14.65 -0.55
N GLY A 109 24.87 14.82 -1.68
CA GLY A 109 25.24 14.19 -2.95
C GLY A 109 24.89 12.70 -3.12
N ARG A 110 24.19 12.05 -2.17
CA ARG A 110 23.86 10.61 -2.24
C ARG A 110 22.46 10.25 -2.78
N LEU A 111 21.45 11.07 -2.60
CA LEU A 111 20.06 10.75 -2.98
C LEU A 111 19.59 11.60 -4.16
N GLY A 112 18.99 10.95 -5.16
CA GLY A 112 18.13 11.62 -6.14
C GLY A 112 16.83 12.13 -5.50
N SER A 113 15.81 12.45 -6.30
CA SER A 113 14.52 12.90 -5.76
C SER A 113 13.91 11.86 -4.81
N LEU A 114 13.28 12.33 -3.72
CA LEU A 114 12.62 11.46 -2.73
C LEU A 114 11.58 10.53 -3.40
N GLY A 115 10.87 11.04 -4.41
CA GLY A 115 9.94 10.24 -5.21
C GLY A 115 10.62 9.09 -5.94
N ALA A 116 11.83 9.27 -6.50
CA ALA A 116 12.57 8.16 -7.10
C ALA A 116 13.03 7.13 -6.06
N ARG A 117 13.46 7.57 -4.87
CA ARG A 117 13.89 6.71 -3.75
C ARG A 117 12.74 5.82 -3.24
N LEU A 118 11.52 6.34 -3.24
CA LEU A 118 10.32 5.65 -2.77
C LEU A 118 9.55 4.95 -3.89
N TRP A 119 10.08 4.96 -5.12
CA TRP A 119 9.40 4.41 -6.29
C TRP A 119 8.02 5.05 -6.58
N LEU A 120 7.88 6.35 -6.30
CA LEU A 120 6.69 7.15 -6.54
C LEU A 120 6.74 7.90 -7.89
N ARG A 121 7.30 7.27 -8.94
CA ARG A 121 7.29 7.82 -10.29
C ARG A 121 5.89 7.67 -10.92
N PRO A 122 5.43 8.57 -11.80
CA PRO A 122 4.16 8.41 -12.50
C PRO A 122 4.01 7.01 -13.14
N MET A 123 2.82 6.44 -13.00
CA MET A 123 2.48 5.11 -13.52
C MET A 123 2.38 5.14 -15.04
N ASN A 124 3.00 4.18 -15.71
CA ASN A 124 2.78 3.92 -17.13
C ASN A 124 1.67 2.85 -17.34
N GLY A 125 1.31 2.57 -18.59
CA GLY A 125 0.27 1.58 -18.90
C GLY A 125 0.55 0.18 -18.36
N GLY A 126 1.82 -0.24 -18.33
CA GLY A 126 2.21 -1.50 -17.70
C GLY A 126 1.99 -1.49 -16.18
N ASP A 127 2.32 -0.39 -15.50
CA ASP A 127 2.09 -0.27 -14.05
C ASP A 127 0.60 -0.33 -13.72
N TRP A 128 -0.27 0.27 -14.56
CA TRP A 128 -1.72 0.15 -14.45
C TRP A 128 -2.22 -1.27 -14.69
N LEU A 129 -1.74 -1.94 -15.75
CA LEU A 129 -2.10 -3.33 -16.03
C LEU A 129 -1.75 -4.25 -14.86
N TRP A 130 -0.55 -4.12 -14.30
CA TRP A 130 -0.12 -4.91 -13.15
C TRP A 130 -0.85 -4.52 -11.85
N GLY A 131 -1.15 -3.24 -11.65
CA GLY A 131 -1.91 -2.76 -10.49
C GLY A 131 -3.36 -3.26 -10.49
N VAL A 132 -4.09 -3.04 -11.59
CA VAL A 132 -5.50 -3.47 -11.73
C VAL A 132 -5.60 -4.99 -11.83
N GLY A 133 -4.73 -5.63 -12.61
CA GLY A 133 -4.68 -7.09 -12.70
C GLY A 133 -4.31 -7.74 -11.35
N GLY A 134 -3.38 -7.14 -10.60
CA GLY A 134 -3.04 -7.57 -9.25
C GLY A 134 -4.21 -7.43 -8.29
N LEU A 135 -4.94 -6.31 -8.34
CA LEU A 135 -6.15 -6.10 -7.55
C LEU A 135 -7.23 -7.15 -7.83
N ALA A 136 -7.50 -7.42 -9.12
CA ALA A 136 -8.47 -8.44 -9.51
C ALA A 136 -8.06 -9.84 -9.02
N ALA A 137 -6.79 -10.21 -9.19
CA ALA A 137 -6.27 -11.49 -8.70
C ALA A 137 -6.37 -11.63 -7.17
N VAL A 138 -6.01 -10.57 -6.43
CA VAL A 138 -6.18 -10.52 -4.97
C VAL A 138 -7.65 -10.72 -4.59
N GLY A 139 -8.57 -9.99 -5.22
CA GLY A 139 -10.01 -10.10 -4.95
C GLY A 139 -10.56 -11.50 -5.17
N VAL A 140 -10.23 -12.13 -6.31
CA VAL A 140 -10.68 -13.50 -6.63
C VAL A 140 -10.12 -14.52 -5.64
N LEU A 141 -8.81 -14.47 -5.35
CA LEU A 141 -8.17 -15.43 -4.45
C LEU A 141 -8.67 -15.27 -3.01
N THR A 142 -8.77 -14.03 -2.52
CA THR A 142 -9.30 -13.76 -1.18
C THR A 142 -10.77 -14.15 -1.08
N GLY A 143 -11.58 -13.85 -2.10
CA GLY A 143 -12.99 -14.25 -2.16
C GLY A 143 -13.15 -15.78 -2.12
N GLY A 144 -12.33 -16.51 -2.88
CA GLY A 144 -12.29 -17.98 -2.86
C GLY A 144 -11.92 -18.56 -1.49
N ILE A 145 -10.88 -18.01 -0.84
CA ILE A 145 -10.50 -18.40 0.52
C ILE A 145 -11.64 -18.11 1.51
N GLY A 146 -12.25 -16.92 1.43
CA GLY A 146 -13.37 -16.54 2.27
C GLY A 146 -14.59 -17.44 2.10
N ALA A 147 -14.91 -17.84 0.86
CA ALA A 147 -15.99 -18.79 0.58
C ALA A 147 -15.69 -20.18 1.16
N ALA A 148 -14.47 -20.70 0.96
CA ALA A 148 -14.05 -21.97 1.53
C ALA A 148 -14.11 -21.97 3.06
N LEU A 149 -13.65 -20.90 3.72
CA LEU A 149 -13.72 -20.76 5.17
C LEU A 149 -15.17 -20.75 5.69
N ARG A 150 -16.10 -20.08 4.99
CA ARG A 150 -17.52 -20.09 5.35
C ARG A 150 -18.13 -21.49 5.25
N MET A 151 -17.76 -22.26 4.22
CA MET A 151 -18.21 -23.65 4.06
C MET A 151 -17.67 -24.58 5.15
N LEU A 152 -16.45 -24.35 5.63
CA LEU A 152 -15.79 -25.18 6.64
C LEU A 152 -16.19 -24.83 8.08
N GLN A 153 -16.78 -23.66 8.33
CA GLN A 153 -17.07 -23.14 9.68
C GLN A 153 -18.57 -22.86 9.92
N ASP A 154 -19.45 -23.54 9.17
CA ASP A 154 -20.91 -23.42 9.28
C ASP A 154 -21.41 -21.95 9.26
N GLY A 155 -20.79 -21.10 8.44
CA GLY A 155 -21.20 -19.71 8.27
C GLY A 155 -20.90 -18.78 9.47
N LYS A 156 -20.05 -19.17 10.44
CA LYS A 156 -19.65 -18.27 11.53
C LYS A 156 -18.95 -17.01 10.99
N ASN A 157 -19.33 -15.85 11.52
CA ASN A 157 -18.78 -14.55 11.15
C ASN A 157 -17.26 -14.50 11.35
N LEU A 158 -16.54 -14.12 10.29
CA LEU A 158 -15.07 -14.10 10.25
C LEU A 158 -14.46 -12.75 10.67
N HIS A 159 -15.30 -11.80 11.12
CA HIS A 159 -14.87 -10.44 11.43
C HIS A 159 -14.20 -10.34 12.80
N PRO A 160 -13.09 -9.60 12.93
CA PRO A 160 -12.44 -9.41 14.23
C PRO A 160 -13.31 -8.56 15.17
N THR A 161 -13.38 -8.96 16.44
CA THR A 161 -14.21 -8.27 17.45
C THR A 161 -13.80 -6.82 17.71
N PHE A 162 -12.52 -6.47 17.53
CA PHE A 162 -12.04 -5.08 17.63
C PHE A 162 -12.43 -4.21 16.42
N MET A 163 -12.98 -4.82 15.36
CA MET A 163 -13.62 -4.16 14.22
C MET A 163 -15.12 -4.49 14.16
N ALA A 164 -15.74 -4.81 15.31
CA ALA A 164 -17.19 -4.95 15.38
C ALA A 164 -17.83 -3.67 14.83
N PHE A 165 -18.63 -3.84 13.78
CA PHE A 165 -19.19 -2.75 13.01
C PHE A 165 -20.65 -3.07 12.70
N GLU A 166 -21.53 -2.29 13.30
CA GLU A 166 -22.94 -2.29 12.87
C GLU A 166 -23.03 -1.66 11.48
N PRO A 167 -23.81 -2.19 10.54
CA PRO A 167 -24.01 -1.59 9.22
C PRO A 167 -24.48 -0.14 9.29
N LEU A 168 -24.01 0.69 8.36
CA LEU A 168 -24.32 2.11 8.28
C LEU A 168 -25.80 2.36 8.00
N GLY A 169 -26.33 3.39 8.64
CA GLY A 169 -27.64 3.98 8.33
C GLY A 169 -27.56 5.52 8.33
N PRO A 170 -28.68 6.23 8.08
CA PRO A 170 -28.71 7.68 7.95
C PRO A 170 -28.02 8.46 9.08
N GLY A 171 -28.12 7.98 10.33
CA GLY A 171 -27.48 8.60 11.50
C GLY A 171 -25.98 8.31 11.67
N ARG A 172 -25.40 7.45 10.84
CA ARG A 172 -24.02 6.93 10.99
C ARG A 172 -23.14 7.18 9.76
N TYR A 173 -23.67 7.80 8.70
CA TYR A 173 -22.88 8.12 7.50
C TYR A 173 -21.68 9.05 7.77
N TRP A 174 -21.70 9.82 8.85
CA TRP A 174 -20.55 10.61 9.30
C TRP A 174 -19.29 9.77 9.54
N ILE A 175 -19.43 8.46 9.83
CA ILE A 175 -18.30 7.53 9.99
C ILE A 175 -17.52 7.39 8.67
N LEU A 176 -18.17 7.55 7.51
CA LEU A 176 -17.46 7.59 6.22
C LEU A 176 -16.51 8.78 6.15
N SER A 177 -16.94 9.95 6.65
CA SER A 177 -16.09 11.14 6.74
C SER A 177 -14.91 10.93 7.68
N ALA A 178 -15.10 10.23 8.81
CA ALA A 178 -14.02 9.86 9.73
C ALA A 178 -13.09 8.78 9.14
N TRP A 179 -13.62 7.89 8.32
CA TRP A 179 -12.87 6.82 7.66
C TRP A 179 -11.95 7.34 6.55
N LEU A 180 -12.35 8.36 5.78
CA LEU A 180 -11.55 8.92 4.68
C LEU A 180 -10.11 9.32 5.07
N PRO A 181 -9.87 10.15 6.11
CA PRO A 181 -8.50 10.47 6.50
C PRO A 181 -7.75 9.24 7.04
N PHE A 182 -8.45 8.35 7.74
CA PHE A 182 -7.86 7.12 8.26
C PHE A 182 -7.41 6.18 7.12
N VAL A 183 -8.23 5.97 6.09
CA VAL A 183 -7.87 5.06 4.99
C VAL A 183 -6.69 5.61 4.19
N VAL A 184 -6.58 6.93 4.03
CA VAL A 184 -5.39 7.54 3.43
C VAL A 184 -4.16 7.25 4.29
N LEU A 185 -4.23 7.48 5.60
CA LEU A 185 -3.11 7.24 6.51
C LEU A 185 -2.70 5.76 6.54
N ASN A 186 -3.68 4.87 6.64
CA ASN A 186 -3.49 3.44 6.66
C ASN A 186 -2.83 2.98 5.35
N ILE A 187 -3.46 3.24 4.21
CA ILE A 187 -3.01 2.68 2.94
C ILE A 187 -1.74 3.35 2.44
N VAL A 188 -1.73 4.69 2.36
CA VAL A 188 -0.54 5.40 1.89
C VAL A 188 0.60 5.25 2.89
N GLY A 189 0.30 5.26 4.20
CA GLY A 189 1.32 5.11 5.23
C GLY A 189 1.96 3.74 5.24
N GLU A 190 1.18 2.67 5.15
CA GLU A 190 1.70 1.30 5.03
C GLU A 190 2.50 1.11 3.74
N GLU A 191 1.99 1.57 2.59
CA GLU A 191 2.74 1.47 1.34
C GLU A 191 4.05 2.27 1.39
N PHE A 192 4.06 3.43 2.04
CA PHE A 192 5.28 4.20 2.24
C PHE A 192 6.30 3.43 3.08
N VAL A 193 5.89 2.88 4.22
CA VAL A 193 6.78 2.17 5.16
C VAL A 193 7.24 0.83 4.57
N TRP A 194 6.32 0.00 4.10
CA TRP A 194 6.62 -1.36 3.67
C TRP A 194 7.22 -1.42 2.27
N ARG A 195 6.73 -0.58 1.34
CA ARG A 195 7.06 -0.68 -0.09
C ARG A 195 8.01 0.42 -0.55
N GLY A 196 7.87 1.63 -0.01
CA GLY A 196 8.80 2.73 -0.26
C GLY A 196 10.08 2.63 0.56
N VAL A 197 10.00 2.17 1.81
CA VAL A 197 11.11 2.20 2.78
C VAL A 197 11.71 0.81 2.97
N ALA A 198 10.95 -0.19 3.39
CA ALA A 198 11.49 -1.52 3.72
C ALA A 198 11.89 -2.33 2.47
N LEU A 199 10.97 -2.50 1.51
CA LEU A 199 11.18 -3.36 0.34
C LEU A 199 12.42 -3.00 -0.50
N PRO A 200 12.75 -1.72 -0.79
CA PRO A 200 13.96 -1.40 -1.55
C PRO A 200 15.23 -1.76 -0.77
N ARG A 201 15.23 -1.62 0.56
CA ARG A 201 16.36 -2.04 1.41
C ARG A 201 16.47 -3.57 1.49
N GLN A 202 15.34 -4.27 1.50
CA GLN A 202 15.29 -5.73 1.43
C GLN A 202 15.72 -6.24 0.04
N GLU A 203 15.44 -5.53 -1.05
CA GLU A 203 15.92 -5.87 -2.39
C GLU A 203 17.45 -5.83 -2.48
N VAL A 204 18.10 -4.91 -1.77
CA VAL A 204 19.58 -4.91 -1.66
C VAL A 204 20.10 -6.15 -0.92
N ALA A 205 19.41 -6.61 0.13
CA ALA A 205 19.86 -7.74 0.95
C ALA A 205 19.48 -9.12 0.38
N PHE A 206 18.30 -9.25 -0.23
CA PHE A 206 17.70 -10.52 -0.64
C PHE A 206 17.45 -10.63 -2.15
N GLY A 207 17.79 -9.58 -2.91
CA GLY A 207 17.63 -9.52 -4.36
C GLY A 207 16.21 -9.81 -4.81
N ARG A 208 16.08 -10.72 -5.78
CA ARG A 208 14.80 -11.08 -6.43
C ARG A 208 13.78 -11.73 -5.49
N ARG A 209 14.18 -12.15 -4.29
CA ARG A 209 13.30 -12.79 -3.28
C ARG A 209 12.81 -11.81 -2.20
N ALA A 210 13.18 -10.53 -2.28
CA ALA A 210 12.79 -9.54 -1.27
C ALA A 210 11.27 -9.40 -1.10
N TRP A 211 10.49 -9.50 -2.18
CA TRP A 211 9.03 -9.48 -2.10
C TRP A 211 8.45 -10.60 -1.23
N LEU A 212 9.09 -11.78 -1.20
CA LEU A 212 8.65 -12.91 -0.39
C LEU A 212 8.93 -12.64 1.09
N VAL A 213 10.12 -12.11 1.41
CA VAL A 213 10.48 -11.70 2.78
C VAL A 213 9.55 -10.59 3.25
N ASN A 214 9.34 -9.56 2.43
CA ASN A 214 8.44 -8.45 2.72
C ASN A 214 7.01 -8.94 2.94
N GLY A 215 6.50 -9.80 2.06
CA GLY A 215 5.13 -10.31 2.12
C GLY A 215 4.88 -11.21 3.34
N ILE A 216 5.79 -12.13 3.65
CA ILE A 216 5.68 -12.98 4.84
C ILE A 216 5.71 -12.12 6.11
N LEU A 217 6.63 -11.17 6.21
CA LEU A 217 6.72 -10.30 7.39
C LEU A 217 5.52 -9.35 7.50
N TRP A 218 4.96 -8.90 6.37
CA TRP A 218 3.73 -8.10 6.36
C TRP A 218 2.50 -8.94 6.73
N LEU A 219 2.46 -10.22 6.38
CA LEU A 219 1.44 -11.14 6.89
C LEU A 219 1.56 -11.30 8.41
N LEU A 220 2.77 -11.52 8.92
CA LEU A 220 3.03 -11.66 10.35
C LEU A 220 2.81 -10.36 11.14
N PHE A 221 2.96 -9.19 10.49
CA PHE A 221 2.57 -7.91 11.06
C PHE A 221 1.09 -7.91 11.49
N HIS A 222 0.23 -8.66 10.78
CA HIS A 222 -1.19 -8.83 11.09
C HIS A 222 -1.50 -9.96 12.10
N ALA A 223 -0.51 -10.52 12.79
CA ALA A 223 -0.72 -11.64 13.73
C ALA A 223 -1.65 -11.32 14.91
N ALA A 224 -1.90 -10.04 15.19
CA ALA A 224 -2.90 -9.62 16.19
C ALA A 224 -4.35 -9.93 15.77
N PHE A 225 -4.59 -10.17 14.48
CA PHE A 225 -5.89 -10.47 13.90
C PHE A 225 -6.23 -11.97 14.03
N PRO A 226 -7.51 -12.36 13.94
CA PRO A 226 -7.91 -13.77 13.87
C PRO A 226 -7.23 -14.49 12.71
N TRP A 227 -6.89 -15.77 12.91
CA TRP A 227 -6.18 -16.58 11.91
C TRP A 227 -6.92 -16.68 10.57
N GLN A 228 -8.26 -16.61 10.59
CA GLN A 228 -9.07 -16.58 9.37
C GLN A 228 -8.79 -15.33 8.54
N VAL A 229 -8.60 -14.18 9.20
CA VAL A 229 -8.20 -12.93 8.54
C VAL A 229 -6.77 -13.05 8.01
N LEU A 230 -5.86 -13.68 8.74
CA LEU A 230 -4.52 -13.95 8.21
C LEU A 230 -4.58 -14.77 6.92
N LEU A 231 -5.41 -15.80 6.84
CA LEU A 231 -5.58 -16.58 5.61
C LEU A 231 -6.13 -15.75 4.44
N THR A 232 -7.14 -14.90 4.68
CA THR A 232 -7.71 -14.04 3.64
C THR A 232 -6.75 -12.93 3.20
N LEU A 233 -5.75 -12.58 4.02
CA LEU A 233 -4.66 -11.64 3.70
C LEU A 233 -3.49 -12.27 2.94
N VAL A 234 -3.35 -13.60 2.87
CA VAL A 234 -2.25 -14.25 2.14
C VAL A 234 -2.13 -13.76 0.68
N PRO A 235 -3.21 -13.64 -0.12
CA PRO A 235 -3.11 -13.20 -1.51
C PRO A 235 -2.54 -11.79 -1.64
N ILE A 236 -3.08 -10.81 -0.90
CA ILE A 236 -2.58 -9.43 -0.98
C ILE A 236 -1.16 -9.31 -0.45
N THR A 237 -0.84 -10.04 0.62
CA THR A 237 0.47 -9.93 1.27
C THR A 237 1.61 -10.44 0.40
N LEU A 238 1.34 -11.35 -0.54
CA LEU A 238 2.35 -11.86 -1.47
C LEU A 238 2.31 -11.17 -2.84
N LEU A 239 1.12 -10.95 -3.41
CA LEU A 239 0.99 -10.37 -4.75
C LEU A 239 1.37 -8.90 -4.80
N LEU A 240 0.98 -8.10 -3.81
CA LEU A 240 1.27 -6.68 -3.78
C LEU A 240 2.78 -6.38 -3.78
N PRO A 241 3.61 -6.91 -2.85
CA PRO A 241 5.03 -6.61 -2.85
C PRO A 241 5.74 -7.21 -4.07
N TYR A 242 5.24 -8.31 -4.63
CA TYR A 242 5.73 -8.85 -5.90
C TYR A 242 5.52 -7.85 -7.05
N VAL A 243 4.31 -7.30 -7.19
CA VAL A 243 3.99 -6.29 -8.21
C VAL A 243 4.88 -5.05 -8.01
N VAL A 244 4.98 -4.54 -6.78
CA VAL A 244 5.78 -3.35 -6.48
C VAL A 244 7.25 -3.59 -6.79
N GLN A 245 7.85 -4.72 -6.38
CA GLN A 245 9.25 -5.02 -6.69
C GLN A 245 9.47 -5.17 -8.21
N ARG A 246 8.54 -5.84 -8.90
CA ARG A 246 8.64 -6.07 -10.35
C ARG A 246 8.54 -4.78 -11.15
N ARG A 247 7.66 -3.87 -10.75
CA ARG A 247 7.39 -2.62 -11.47
C ARG A 247 8.18 -1.42 -10.94
N ARG A 248 8.78 -1.55 -9.75
CA ARG A 248 9.38 -0.44 -8.98
C ARG A 248 8.42 0.75 -8.95
N SER A 249 7.19 0.47 -8.50
CA SER A 249 6.10 1.43 -8.45
C SER A 249 5.30 1.23 -7.16
N THR A 250 5.51 2.10 -6.19
CA THR A 250 4.71 2.12 -4.95
C THR A 250 3.28 2.56 -5.26
N TRP A 251 3.06 3.34 -6.32
CA TRP A 251 1.71 3.69 -6.78
C TRP A 251 0.89 2.46 -7.20
N ALA A 252 1.50 1.48 -7.86
CA ALA A 252 0.81 0.23 -8.19
C ALA A 252 0.41 -0.53 -6.92
N GLY A 253 1.26 -0.50 -5.87
CA GLY A 253 0.94 -1.02 -4.55
C GLY A 253 -0.25 -0.30 -3.92
N ILE A 254 -0.24 1.04 -3.93
CA ILE A 254 -1.35 1.87 -3.44
C ILE A 254 -2.66 1.54 -4.17
N VAL A 255 -2.65 1.34 -5.49
CA VAL A 255 -3.88 0.96 -6.23
C VAL A 255 -4.44 -0.38 -5.73
N ILE A 256 -3.58 -1.40 -5.58
CA ILE A 256 -3.99 -2.72 -5.08
C ILE A 256 -4.52 -2.62 -3.65
N HIS A 257 -3.76 -1.94 -2.78
CA HIS A 257 -4.10 -1.81 -1.36
C HIS A 257 -5.38 -0.97 -1.17
N ALA A 258 -5.49 0.18 -1.84
CA ALA A 258 -6.67 1.05 -1.83
C ALA A 258 -7.91 0.33 -2.31
N GLY A 259 -7.82 -0.34 -3.47
CA GLY A 259 -8.94 -1.11 -4.00
C GLY A 259 -9.40 -2.18 -3.01
N PHE A 260 -8.49 -3.02 -2.54
CA PHE A 260 -8.83 -4.12 -1.65
C PHE A 260 -9.36 -3.63 -0.28
N GLY A 261 -8.67 -2.67 0.34
CA GLY A 261 -9.04 -2.12 1.64
C GLY A 261 -10.37 -1.35 1.61
N ALA A 262 -10.59 -0.54 0.58
CA ALA A 262 -11.85 0.18 0.42
C ALA A 262 -13.02 -0.76 0.14
N MET A 263 -12.87 -1.74 -0.75
CA MET A 263 -13.91 -2.74 -1.00
C MET A 263 -14.25 -3.52 0.28
N GLY A 264 -13.24 -3.99 1.02
CA GLY A 264 -13.45 -4.71 2.27
C GLY A 264 -14.20 -3.89 3.31
N PHE A 265 -13.83 -2.62 3.50
CA PHE A 265 -14.53 -1.74 4.43
C PHE A 265 -15.96 -1.45 3.97
N LEU A 266 -16.20 -1.16 2.70
CA LEU A 266 -17.53 -0.83 2.19
C LEU A 266 -18.50 -2.03 2.26
N VAL A 267 -18.02 -3.25 1.97
CA VAL A 267 -18.81 -4.47 2.12
C VAL A 267 -19.25 -4.65 3.57
N LEU A 268 -18.34 -4.47 4.53
CA LEU A 268 -18.68 -4.47 5.96
C LEU A 268 -19.65 -3.33 6.31
N ALA A 269 -19.36 -2.12 5.81
CA ALA A 269 -20.07 -0.92 6.18
C ALA A 269 -21.53 -0.92 5.74
N PHE A 270 -21.86 -1.62 4.65
CA PHE A 270 -23.23 -1.76 4.16
C PHE A 270 -23.87 -3.12 4.49
N GLY A 271 -23.25 -3.93 5.34
CA GLY A 271 -23.80 -5.22 5.79
C GLY A 271 -23.89 -6.27 4.67
N LEU A 272 -22.96 -6.24 3.72
CA LEU A 272 -22.88 -7.16 2.58
C LEU A 272 -21.93 -8.35 2.82
N ALA A 273 -21.42 -8.48 4.04
CA ALA A 273 -20.36 -9.44 4.43
C ALA A 273 -20.91 -10.73 5.06
#